data_AF-A0A401UM56-F1
#
_entry.id   AF-A0A401UM56-F1
#
_cell.length_a   1.000
_cell.length_b   1.000
_cell.length_c   1.000
_cell.angle_alpha   90.00
_cell.angle_beta   90.00
_cell.angle_gamma   90.00
#
_symmetry.space_group_name_H-M   'P 1'
#
loop_
_entity.id
_entity.type
_entity.pdbx_description
1 polymer ?
#
loop_
_entity_poly.entity_id
_entity_poly.type
_entity_poly.pdbx_seq_one_letter_code
_entity_poly.pdbx_strand_id
1 'polypeptide(L)'
;MIFLGNLTKITDIKYKIGFIHYMPFDVVNGMNKTQEELEKDGILVDDIPEAKQVDNKNPIMYVNPKNKEIFYEYIYISKTQEQGIENNIQDRMKALEQSNAEMMAMIATMATPTV
;
A
#
# COMPACT_ATOMS: atom_id res chain seq x y z
N MET A 1 -11.34 -13.95 -17.18
CA MET A 1 -10.06 -14.56 -16.78
C MET A 1 -9.10 -13.47 -16.34
N ILE A 2 -8.51 -13.64 -15.17
CA ILE A 2 -7.69 -12.67 -14.45
C ILE A 2 -6.39 -13.37 -14.08
N PHE A 3 -5.26 -12.67 -14.23
CA PHE A 3 -3.94 -13.19 -13.87
C PHE A 3 -3.48 -12.64 -12.52
N LEU A 4 -3.06 -13.55 -11.64
CA LEU A 4 -2.47 -13.27 -10.34
C LEU A 4 -0.97 -13.57 -10.40
N GLY A 5 -0.15 -12.52 -10.26
CA GLY A 5 1.30 -12.60 -10.34
C GLY A 5 2.00 -12.14 -9.05
N ASN A 6 3.33 -12.21 -9.07
CA ASN A 6 4.19 -11.86 -7.93
C ASN A 6 3.73 -12.57 -6.64
N LEU A 7 3.55 -13.89 -6.76
CA LEU A 7 3.01 -14.71 -5.69
C LEU A 7 4.09 -15.02 -4.67
N THR A 8 3.86 -14.64 -3.41
CA THR A 8 4.74 -15.01 -2.30
C THR A 8 4.13 -16.15 -1.52
N LYS A 9 4.79 -17.32 -1.52
CA LYS A 9 4.37 -18.48 -0.73
C LYS A 9 4.45 -18.18 0.76
N ILE A 10 3.33 -18.30 1.47
CA ILE A 10 3.28 -18.28 2.94
C ILE A 10 3.16 -19.70 3.47
N THR A 11 2.21 -20.46 2.93
CA THR A 11 2.04 -21.90 3.19
C THR A 11 1.69 -22.62 1.89
N ASP A 12 1.58 -23.95 1.90
CA ASP A 12 1.19 -24.76 0.73
C ASP A 12 -0.23 -24.50 0.21
N ILE A 13 -1.06 -23.79 0.98
CA ILE A 13 -2.44 -23.46 0.65
C ILE A 13 -2.72 -21.95 0.69
N LYS A 14 -1.69 -21.12 0.89
CA LYS A 14 -1.84 -19.67 1.05
C LYS A 14 -0.68 -18.93 0.44
N TYR A 15 -0.94 -18.29 -0.69
CA TYR A 15 0.02 -17.44 -1.39
C TYR A 15 -0.49 -16.00 -1.34
N LYS A 16 0.39 -15.06 -1.00
CA LYS A 16 0.11 -13.63 -1.05
C LYS A 16 0.19 -13.15 -2.50
N ILE A 17 -0.81 -12.39 -2.94
CA ILE A 17 -0.87 -11.83 -4.29
C ILE A 17 -0.19 -10.46 -4.27
N GLY A 18 0.77 -10.24 -5.18
CA GLY A 18 1.48 -8.97 -5.34
C GLY A 18 1.10 -8.20 -6.60
N PHE A 19 0.50 -8.86 -7.58
CA PHE A 19 0.12 -8.28 -8.87
C PHE A 19 -1.17 -8.91 -9.40
N ILE A 20 -2.06 -8.08 -9.97
CA ILE A 20 -3.33 -8.51 -10.55
C ILE A 20 -3.46 -7.86 -11.92
N HIS A 21 -3.74 -8.66 -12.95
CA HIS A 21 -4.03 -8.20 -14.30
C HIS A 21 -5.38 -8.72 -14.76
N TYR A 22 -6.37 -7.84 -14.92
CA TYR A 22 -7.76 -8.21 -15.19
C TYR A 22 -8.04 -8.67 -16.62
N MET A 23 -7.17 -8.32 -17.58
CA MET A 23 -7.35 -8.64 -18.99
C MET A 23 -6.08 -9.22 -19.62
N PRO A 24 -5.55 -10.36 -19.13
CA PRO A 24 -4.22 -10.85 -19.52
C PRO A 24 -4.08 -11.21 -20.99
N PHE A 25 -5.19 -11.53 -21.68
CA PHE A 25 -5.22 -11.93 -23.09
C PHE A 25 -5.84 -10.87 -24.02
N ASP A 26 -6.10 -9.66 -23.53
CA ASP A 26 -6.62 -8.59 -24.38
C ASP A 26 -5.61 -8.20 -25.47
N VAL A 27 -6.10 -7.84 -26.65
CA VAL A 27 -5.25 -7.57 -27.82
C VAL A 27 -4.42 -6.28 -27.63
N VAL A 28 -4.95 -5.31 -26.88
CA VAL A 28 -4.33 -3.99 -26.72
C VAL A 28 -3.65 -3.87 -25.36
N ASN A 29 -4.33 -4.30 -24.31
CA ASN A 29 -3.91 -4.14 -22.92
C ASN A 29 -3.45 -5.45 -22.27
N GLY A 30 -3.39 -6.54 -23.03
CA GLY A 30 -2.96 -7.83 -22.52
C GLY A 30 -1.44 -7.94 -22.37
N MET A 31 -1.01 -9.12 -21.92
CA MET A 31 0.38 -9.38 -21.60
C MET A 31 1.17 -10.02 -22.75
N ASN A 32 0.54 -10.21 -23.92
CA ASN A 32 1.12 -10.88 -25.10
C ASN A 32 1.77 -12.24 -24.78
N LYS A 33 1.17 -12.97 -23.82
CA LYS A 33 1.60 -14.30 -23.40
C LYS A 33 0.45 -15.29 -23.58
N THR A 34 0.80 -16.53 -23.87
CA THR A 34 -0.14 -17.65 -23.87
C THR A 34 -0.55 -18.01 -22.46
N GLN A 35 -1.65 -18.76 -22.34
CA GLN A 35 -2.10 -19.29 -21.05
C GLN A 35 -1.00 -20.12 -20.37
N GLU A 36 -0.34 -21.01 -21.10
CA GLU A 36 0.71 -21.89 -20.58
C GLU A 36 1.93 -21.12 -20.05
N GLU A 37 2.27 -19.99 -20.68
CA GLU A 37 3.35 -19.11 -20.20
C GLU A 37 2.96 -18.37 -18.93
N LEU A 38 1.71 -17.88 -18.85
CA LEU A 38 1.23 -17.22 -17.64
C LEU A 38 1.09 -18.19 -16.46
N GLU A 39 0.65 -19.42 -16.69
CA GLU A 39 0.54 -20.44 -15.63
C GLU A 39 1.89 -20.91 -15.08
N LYS A 40 3.01 -20.64 -15.79
CA LYS A 40 4.36 -20.83 -15.24
C LYS A 40 4.76 -19.72 -14.27
N ASP A 41 4.28 -18.51 -14.51
CA ASP A 41 4.65 -17.30 -13.77
C ASP A 41 3.66 -16.94 -12.63
N GLY A 42 2.46 -17.52 -12.65
CA GLY A 42 1.39 -17.17 -11.71
C GLY A 42 0.14 -18.06 -11.82
N ILE A 43 -1.00 -17.54 -11.36
CA ILE A 43 -2.27 -18.27 -11.33
C ILE A 43 -3.31 -17.51 -12.13
N LEU A 44 -4.02 -18.20 -13.03
CA LEU A 44 -5.19 -17.69 -13.72
C LEU A 44 -6.47 -18.10 -12.99
N VAL A 45 -7.34 -17.13 -12.74
CA VAL A 45 -8.65 -17.29 -12.10
C VAL A 45 -9.74 -16.69 -12.96
N ASP A 46 -10.98 -17.09 -12.76
CA ASP A 46 -12.10 -16.53 -13.53
C ASP A 46 -12.58 -15.19 -12.98
N ASP A 47 -12.62 -15.07 -11.66
CA ASP A 47 -13.17 -13.93 -10.93
C ASP A 47 -12.41 -13.67 -9.61
N ILE A 48 -12.52 -12.45 -9.09
CA ILE A 48 -12.01 -12.04 -7.77
C ILE A 48 -13.20 -11.64 -6.90
N PRO A 49 -13.47 -12.34 -5.78
CA PRO A 49 -14.55 -11.97 -4.89
C PRO A 49 -14.32 -10.58 -4.29
N GLU A 50 -15.38 -9.80 -4.11
CA GLU A 50 -15.28 -8.51 -3.45
C GLU A 50 -14.92 -8.67 -1.96
N ALA A 51 -13.97 -7.86 -1.49
CA ALA A 51 -13.63 -7.80 -0.08
C ALA A 51 -14.76 -7.15 0.73
N LYS A 52 -15.07 -7.69 1.91
CA LYS A 52 -16.03 -7.05 2.82
C LYS A 52 -15.35 -5.88 3.52
N GLN A 53 -16.07 -4.78 3.69
CA GLN A 53 -15.62 -3.71 4.57
C GLN A 53 -15.78 -4.16 6.03
N VAL A 54 -14.69 -4.13 6.80
CA VAL A 54 -14.69 -4.45 8.23
C VAL A 54 -13.99 -3.32 8.96
N ASP A 55 -14.69 -2.69 9.91
CA ASP A 55 -14.19 -1.52 10.63
C ASP A 55 -12.79 -1.74 11.22
N ASN A 56 -11.91 -0.76 10.99
CA ASN A 56 -10.52 -0.73 11.47
C ASN A 56 -9.65 -1.91 11.00
N LYS A 57 -10.05 -2.62 9.93
CA LYS A 57 -9.27 -3.71 9.35
C LYS A 57 -9.05 -3.51 7.86
N ASN A 58 -7.84 -3.84 7.41
CA ASN A 58 -7.48 -3.86 6.00
C ASN A 58 -7.64 -5.29 5.46
N PRO A 59 -8.40 -5.52 4.38
CA PRO A 59 -8.43 -6.82 3.71
C PRO A 59 -7.11 -7.09 2.97
N ILE A 60 -6.43 -8.17 3.33
CA ILE A 60 -5.27 -8.68 2.59
C ILE A 60 -5.71 -9.89 1.78
N MET A 61 -5.51 -9.80 0.47
CA MET A 61 -5.91 -10.84 -0.50
C MET A 61 -4.88 -11.96 -0.58
N TYR A 62 -5.36 -13.20 -0.58
CA TYR A 62 -4.59 -14.41 -0.75
C TYR A 62 -5.26 -15.34 -1.76
N VAL A 63 -4.49 -16.26 -2.31
CA VAL A 63 -4.99 -17.35 -3.17
C VAL A 63 -4.51 -18.69 -2.64
N ASN A 64 -5.38 -19.69 -2.69
CA ASN A 64 -4.99 -21.08 -2.52
C ASN A 64 -4.54 -21.65 -3.87
N PRO A 65 -3.24 -21.99 -4.04
CA PRO A 65 -2.72 -22.41 -5.33
C PRO A 65 -3.27 -23.76 -5.82
N LYS A 66 -3.88 -24.57 -4.95
CA LYS A 66 -4.37 -25.92 -5.30
C LYS A 66 -5.73 -25.90 -5.97
N ASN A 67 -6.63 -25.06 -5.48
CA ASN A 67 -8.01 -24.95 -5.98
C ASN A 67 -8.31 -23.58 -6.62
N LYS A 68 -7.30 -22.69 -6.65
CA LYS A 68 -7.39 -21.34 -7.21
C LYS A 68 -8.42 -20.44 -6.52
N GLU A 69 -8.83 -20.78 -5.29
CA GLU A 69 -9.77 -19.96 -4.51
C GLU A 69 -9.09 -18.75 -3.90
N ILE A 70 -9.73 -17.59 -4.04
CA ILE A 70 -9.29 -16.32 -3.45
C ILE A 70 -10.02 -16.12 -2.12
N PHE A 71 -9.26 -15.68 -1.12
CA PHE A 71 -9.80 -15.35 0.20
C PHE A 71 -9.09 -14.14 0.79
N TYR A 72 -9.72 -13.53 1.80
CA TYR A 72 -9.21 -12.35 2.47
C TYR A 72 -8.98 -12.63 3.95
N GLU A 73 -7.86 -12.15 4.47
CA GLU A 73 -7.69 -12.00 5.91
C GLU A 73 -7.76 -10.53 6.29
N TYR A 74 -8.45 -10.25 7.39
CA TYR A 74 -8.70 -8.90 7.87
C TYR A 74 -7.75 -8.60 9.00
N ILE A 75 -6.67 -7.90 8.69
CA ILE A 75 -5.67 -7.48 9.67
C ILE A 75 -6.05 -6.11 10.21
N TYR A 76 -5.80 -5.86 11.50
CA TYR A 76 -5.99 -4.52 12.05
C TYR A 76 -5.13 -3.52 11.28
N ILE A 77 -5.73 -2.37 10.94
CA ILE A 77 -4.99 -1.23 10.43
C ILE A 77 -4.13 -0.78 11.61
N SER A 78 -2.84 -1.15 11.60
CA SER A 78 -1.91 -0.59 12.57
C SER A 78 -1.90 0.92 12.35
N LYS A 79 -2.19 1.70 13.40
CA LYS A 79 -2.15 3.18 13.42
C LYS A 79 -0.81 3.78 12.96
N THR A 80 0.18 2.97 12.62
CA THR A 80 1.53 3.37 12.23
C THR A 80 1.59 4.20 10.95
N GLN A 81 0.66 4.03 9.99
CA GLN A 81 0.63 4.90 8.81
C GLN A 81 0.06 6.30 9.11
N GLU A 82 -0.98 6.40 9.94
CA GLU A 82 -1.50 7.71 10.39
C GLU A 82 -0.52 8.40 11.35
N GLN A 83 0.09 7.67 12.28
CA GLN A 83 1.12 8.20 13.19
C GLN A 83 2.37 8.69 12.45
N GLY A 84 2.78 8.03 11.35
CA GLY A 84 3.90 8.50 10.54
C GLY A 84 3.64 9.86 9.88
N ILE A 85 2.40 10.09 9.44
CA ILE A 85 1.96 11.37 8.86
C ILE A 85 1.79 12.42 9.97
N GLU A 86 1.18 12.06 11.09
CA GLU A 86 0.97 12.94 12.25
C GLU A 86 2.30 13.41 12.84
N ASN A 87 3.27 12.50 13.02
CA ASN A 87 4.61 12.83 13.49
C ASN A 87 5.32 13.80 12.52
N ASN A 88 5.22 13.58 11.21
CA ASN A 88 5.82 14.47 10.22
C ASN A 88 5.21 15.89 10.25
N ILE A 89 3.90 16.00 10.47
CA ILE A 89 3.21 17.29 10.59
C ILE A 89 3.65 18.00 11.88
N GLN A 90 3.70 17.28 13.01
CA GLN A 90 4.15 17.83 14.30
C GLN A 90 5.61 18.31 14.25
N ASP A 91 6.51 17.54 13.65
CA ASP A 91 7.92 17.92 13.50
C ASP A 91 8.07 19.18 12.64
N ARG A 92 7.28 19.31 11.56
CA ARG A 92 7.27 20.50 10.71
C ARG A 92 6.70 21.73 11.43
N MET A 93 5.66 21.56 12.25
CA MET A 93 5.10 22.65 13.05
C MET A 93 6.12 23.15 14.06
N LYS A 94 6.79 22.25 14.78
CA LYS A 94 7.82 22.60 15.76
C LYS A 94 9.00 23.33 15.11
N ALA A 95 9.46 22.87 13.94
CA ALA A 95 10.54 23.55 13.22
C ALA A 95 10.14 24.96 12.76
N LEU A 96 8.88 25.15 12.34
CA LEU A 96 8.37 26.45 11.93
C LEU A 96 8.22 27.41 13.12
N GLU A 97 7.72 26.93 14.25
CA GLU A 97 7.63 27.71 15.50
C GLU A 97 9.01 28.15 15.99
N GLN A 98 9.99 27.24 15.95
CA GLN A 98 11.37 27.56 16.33
C GLN A 98 11.97 28.62 15.39
N SER A 99 11.81 28.46 14.07
CA SER A 99 12.31 29.45 13.10
C SER A 99 11.67 30.83 13.30
N ASN A 100 10.36 30.87 13.60
CA ASN A 100 9.66 32.11 13.91
C ASN A 100 10.16 32.75 15.21
N ALA A 101 10.42 31.94 16.26
CA ALA A 101 10.95 32.42 17.52
C ALA A 101 12.37 33.00 17.37
N GLU A 102 13.22 32.33 16.58
CA GLU A 102 14.57 32.80 16.25
C GLU A 102 14.55 34.11 15.45
N MET A 103 13.64 34.22 14.47
CA MET A 103 13.43 35.46 13.72
C MET A 103 12.95 36.61 14.63
N MET A 104 12.01 36.34 15.54
CA MET A 104 11.55 37.34 16.52
C MET A 104 12.68 37.80 17.45
N ALA A 105 13.53 36.88 17.91
CA ALA A 105 14.68 37.21 18.76
C ALA A 105 15.72 38.07 18.01
N MET A 106 15.96 37.79 16.72
CA MET A 106 16.86 38.59 15.88
C MET A 106 16.30 39.99 15.65
N ILE A 107 15.00 40.13 15.36
CA ILE A 107 14.35 41.44 15.22
C ILE A 107 14.44 42.24 16.53
N ALA A 108 14.22 41.59 17.68
CA ALA A 108 14.30 42.25 18.98
C ALA A 108 15.70 42.78 19.31
N THR A 109 16.77 42.05 18.94
CA THR A 109 18.16 42.47 19.18
C THR A 109 18.65 43.53 18.20
N MET A 110 18.09 43.62 16.99
CA MET A 110 18.38 44.70 16.04
C MET A 110 17.56 45.97 16.29
N ALA A 111 16.43 45.87 16.99
CA ALA A 111 15.55 46.99 17.31
C ALA A 111 15.87 47.67 18.65
N THR A 112 16.80 47.14 19.47
CA THR A 112 17.29 47.85 20.65
C THR A 112 18.21 49.00 20.21
N PRO A 113 17.85 50.28 20.46
CA PRO A 113 18.74 51.40 20.14
C PRO A 113 19.98 51.31 21.04
N THR A 114 21.17 51.37 20.46
CA THR A 114 22.40 51.67 21.19
C THR A 114 22.26 53.07 21.81
N VAL A 115 22.19 53.13 23.13
CA VAL A 115 22.26 54.38 23.91
C VAL A 115 23.67 54.95 23.86
#